data_AF-A0A7X0EV83-F1
#
_entry.id   AF-A0A7X0EV83-F1
#
_cell.length_a   1.000
_cell.length_b   1.000
_cell.length_c   1.000
_cell.angle_alpha   90.00
_cell.angle_beta   90.00
_cell.angle_gamma   90.00
#
_symmetry.space_group_name_H-M   'P 1'
#
loop_
_entity.id
_entity.type
_entity.pdbx_description
1 polymer ?
#
loop_
_entity_poly.entity_id
_entity_poly.type
_entity_poly.pdbx_seq_one_letter_code
_entity_poly.pdbx_strand_id
1 'polypeptide(L)'
;MRAALTLIILLLSFPAFSEQENSKHFVFIGKKINLETVPPKDGEISLDSQFLATYEILEPYRGTYKGNRIEFTAYDHYGTPQFSLYEHVLLYVEMHNGQYFHSKYQFSPLYKDKSGKWAGTYASYDYEHSYNKNMPIKPVKIEFNEPIFHDISDIAKDRIAKAFPAPYYRVEGKKAIAVYGNYVDELFRLKQSGVLKARGDFQ
;
A
#
# COMPACT_ATOMS: atom_id res chain seq x y z
N MET A 1 -3.95 -72.06 -10.86
CA MET A 1 -3.29 -70.95 -10.14
C MET A 1 -2.89 -69.86 -11.12
N ARG A 2 -3.66 -68.77 -11.23
CA ARG A 2 -3.18 -67.46 -11.70
C ARG A 2 -4.03 -66.41 -10.99
N ALA A 3 -3.46 -65.75 -9.98
CA ALA A 3 -4.09 -64.61 -9.33
C ALA A 3 -3.72 -63.36 -10.13
N ALA A 4 -4.72 -62.66 -10.66
CA ALA A 4 -4.55 -61.34 -11.23
C ALA A 4 -4.68 -60.32 -10.09
N LEU A 5 -3.61 -59.57 -9.84
CA LEU A 5 -3.56 -58.52 -8.83
C LEU A 5 -4.00 -57.21 -9.50
N THR A 6 -5.23 -56.77 -9.24
CA THR A 6 -5.72 -55.48 -9.74
C THR A 6 -5.28 -54.38 -8.78
N LEU A 7 -4.35 -53.53 -9.22
CA LEU A 7 -3.91 -52.33 -8.51
C LEU A 7 -4.96 -51.22 -8.72
N ILE A 8 -5.72 -50.88 -7.69
CA ILE A 8 -6.63 -49.73 -7.70
C ILE A 8 -5.83 -48.49 -7.33
N ILE A 9 -5.57 -47.62 -8.32
CA ILE A 9 -5.01 -46.29 -8.09
C ILE A 9 -6.17 -45.37 -7.67
N LEU A 10 -6.22 -45.05 -6.38
CA LEU A 10 -7.17 -44.08 -5.83
C LEU A 10 -6.68 -42.67 -6.21
N LEU A 11 -7.23 -42.11 -7.29
CA LEU A 11 -7.06 -40.69 -7.62
C LEU A 11 -7.80 -39.85 -6.58
N LEU A 12 -7.07 -39.40 -5.56
CA LEU A 12 -7.53 -38.34 -4.67
C LEU A 12 -7.59 -37.04 -5.47
N SER A 13 -8.75 -36.76 -6.05
CA SER A 13 -9.08 -35.45 -6.57
C SER A 13 -9.16 -34.46 -5.40
N PHE A 14 -8.07 -33.76 -5.13
CA PHE A 14 -8.10 -32.57 -4.29
C PHE A 14 -9.07 -31.58 -4.93
N PRO A 15 -10.11 -31.10 -4.23
CA PRO A 15 -10.84 -29.95 -4.71
C PRO A 15 -9.84 -28.80 -4.81
N ALA A 16 -9.61 -28.30 -6.02
CA ALA A 16 -9.01 -26.99 -6.21
C ALA A 16 -9.96 -26.00 -5.52
N PHE A 17 -9.67 -25.66 -4.28
CA PHE A 17 -10.38 -24.64 -3.55
C PHE A 17 -10.08 -23.33 -4.28
N SER A 18 -10.98 -22.94 -5.19
CA SER A 18 -11.00 -21.60 -5.74
C SER A 18 -11.43 -20.70 -4.59
N GLU A 19 -10.46 -20.10 -3.88
CA GLU A 19 -10.74 -19.04 -2.92
C GLU A 19 -11.42 -17.91 -3.70
N GLN A 20 -12.74 -17.79 -3.54
CA GLN A 20 -13.52 -16.78 -4.22
C GLN A 20 -13.09 -15.40 -3.71
N GLU A 21 -12.82 -14.47 -4.62
CA GLU A 21 -12.62 -13.06 -4.26
C GLU A 21 -13.88 -12.57 -3.56
N ASN A 22 -13.80 -12.37 -2.25
CA ASN A 22 -14.97 -12.05 -1.42
C ASN A 22 -14.66 -10.96 -0.38
N SER A 23 -13.49 -10.34 -0.48
CA SER A 23 -13.15 -9.23 0.40
C SER A 23 -13.52 -7.91 -0.25
N LYS A 24 -14.42 -7.14 0.41
CA LYS A 24 -14.70 -5.74 0.05
C LYS A 24 -13.39 -4.94 -0.03
N HIS A 25 -12.43 -5.25 0.82
CA HIS A 25 -11.16 -4.55 0.87
C HIS A 25 -10.00 -5.47 0.55
N PHE A 26 -9.06 -5.00 -0.27
CA PHE A 26 -7.84 -5.73 -0.59
C PHE A 26 -6.63 -4.83 -0.37
N VAL A 27 -5.65 -5.33 0.38
CA VAL A 27 -4.40 -4.64 0.67
C VAL A 27 -3.25 -5.51 0.24
N PHE A 28 -2.34 -4.96 -0.53
CA PHE A 28 -1.25 -5.70 -1.13
C PHE A 28 0.01 -4.85 -1.24
N ILE A 29 1.15 -5.54 -1.29
CA ILE A 29 2.41 -4.96 -1.71
C ILE A 29 2.45 -5.03 -3.23
N GLY A 30 2.47 -3.87 -3.88
CA GLY A 30 2.37 -3.75 -5.32
C GLY A 30 3.55 -3.06 -5.96
N LYS A 31 3.84 -3.43 -7.21
CA LYS A 31 4.77 -2.73 -8.10
C LYS A 31 4.00 -2.08 -9.25
N LYS A 32 4.27 -0.80 -9.52
CA LYS A 32 3.59 -0.08 -10.60
C LYS A 32 3.93 -0.70 -11.96
N ILE A 33 2.91 -1.01 -12.76
CA ILE A 33 3.06 -1.37 -14.18
C ILE A 33 2.72 -0.17 -15.05
N ASN A 34 1.54 0.43 -14.84
CA ASN A 34 1.02 1.51 -15.67
C ASN A 34 0.10 2.45 -14.87
N LEU A 35 0.02 3.69 -15.33
CA LEU A 35 -0.96 4.67 -14.86
C LEU A 35 -1.42 5.52 -16.04
N GLU A 36 -2.70 5.42 -16.37
CA GLU A 36 -3.32 6.19 -17.43
C GLU A 36 -4.24 7.26 -16.85
N THR A 37 -4.20 8.46 -17.42
CA THR A 37 -5.16 9.52 -17.08
C THR A 37 -6.39 9.33 -17.95
N VAL A 38 -7.57 9.35 -17.33
CA VAL A 38 -8.85 9.29 -18.04
C VAL A 38 -9.36 10.72 -18.21
N PRO A 39 -9.50 11.23 -19.44
CA PRO A 39 -10.03 12.58 -19.65
C PRO A 39 -11.50 12.65 -19.19
N PRO A 40 -11.94 13.79 -18.64
CA PRO A 40 -13.36 13.99 -18.33
C PRO A 40 -14.19 13.93 -19.61
N LYS A 41 -15.47 13.59 -19.48
CA LYS A 41 -16.40 13.64 -20.61
C LYS A 41 -16.60 15.08 -21.05
N ASP A 42 -16.91 15.27 -22.33
CA ASP A 42 -17.17 16.59 -22.90
C ASP A 42 -18.25 17.34 -22.11
N GLY A 43 -17.91 18.54 -21.63
CA GLY A 43 -18.81 19.38 -20.82
C GLY A 43 -18.86 19.06 -19.33
N GLU A 44 -18.13 18.04 -18.86
CA GLU A 44 -18.04 17.69 -17.43
C GLU A 44 -16.87 18.43 -16.77
N ILE A 45 -17.17 19.23 -15.73
CA ILE A 45 -16.16 19.83 -14.87
C ILE A 45 -15.98 18.90 -13.67
N SER A 46 -14.91 18.11 -13.69
CA SER A 46 -14.55 17.27 -12.55
C SER A 46 -13.58 17.98 -11.61
N LEU A 47 -13.85 17.92 -10.30
CA LEU A 47 -12.91 18.36 -9.25
C LEU A 47 -11.85 17.28 -8.93
N ASP A 48 -11.98 16.10 -9.54
CA ASP A 48 -11.09 14.96 -9.39
C ASP A 48 -10.63 14.49 -10.76
N SER A 49 -9.33 14.35 -10.95
CA SER A 49 -8.81 13.62 -12.11
C SER A 49 -9.00 12.12 -11.88
N GLN A 50 -9.51 11.42 -12.89
CA GLN A 50 -9.65 9.97 -12.87
C GLN A 50 -8.42 9.32 -13.50
N PHE A 51 -7.98 8.21 -12.90
CA PHE A 51 -6.86 7.43 -13.38
C PHE A 51 -7.21 5.95 -13.41
N LEU A 52 -6.73 5.25 -14.43
CA LEU A 52 -6.71 3.80 -14.48
C LEU A 52 -5.30 3.32 -14.15
N ALA A 53 -5.17 2.61 -13.03
CA ALA A 53 -3.90 2.13 -12.55
C ALA A 53 -3.78 0.61 -12.74
N THR A 54 -2.60 0.15 -13.12
CA THR A 54 -2.26 -1.26 -13.22
C THR A 54 -1.04 -1.55 -12.38
N TYR A 55 -1.15 -2.52 -11.48
CA TYR A 55 -0.07 -2.93 -10.58
C TYR A 55 0.13 -4.44 -10.64
N GLU A 56 1.39 -4.86 -10.52
CA GLU A 56 1.75 -6.23 -10.16
C GLU A 56 1.52 -6.41 -8.65
N ILE A 57 0.88 -7.51 -8.25
CA ILE A 57 0.75 -7.93 -6.86
C ILE A 57 1.95 -8.80 -6.53
N LEU A 58 2.85 -8.27 -5.71
CA LEU A 58 4.01 -9.01 -5.22
C LEU A 58 3.61 -9.91 -4.05
N GLU A 59 2.89 -9.34 -3.09
CA GLU A 59 2.46 -10.05 -1.87
C GLU A 59 1.06 -9.56 -1.45
N PRO A 60 0.04 -10.44 -1.40
CA PRO A 60 -1.20 -10.14 -0.70
C PRO A 60 -0.93 -9.91 0.80
N TYR A 61 -1.54 -8.89 1.39
CA TYR A 61 -1.39 -8.59 2.82
C TYR A 61 -2.72 -8.72 3.60
N ARG A 62 -3.84 -8.22 3.05
CA ARG A 62 -5.20 -8.43 3.59
C ARG A 62 -6.21 -8.65 2.47
N GLY A 63 -7.15 -9.56 2.70
CA GLY A 63 -8.12 -9.97 1.69
C GLY A 63 -7.53 -10.97 0.71
N THR A 64 -8.36 -11.40 -0.25
CA THR A 64 -8.01 -12.40 -1.26
C THR A 64 -8.17 -11.79 -2.64
N TYR A 65 -7.28 -12.16 -3.55
CA TYR A 65 -7.29 -11.73 -4.95
C TYR A 65 -6.73 -12.84 -5.83
N LYS A 66 -7.36 -13.08 -6.98
CA LYS A 66 -6.97 -14.13 -7.92
C LYS A 66 -6.11 -13.54 -9.03
N GLY A 67 -4.81 -13.77 -8.92
CA GLY A 67 -3.83 -13.41 -9.94
C GLY A 67 -2.72 -12.51 -9.38
N ASN A 68 -1.79 -12.14 -10.26
CA ASN A 68 -0.63 -11.33 -9.90
C ASN A 68 -0.68 -9.91 -10.50
N ARG A 69 -1.79 -9.53 -11.14
CA ARG A 69 -1.99 -8.21 -11.71
C ARG A 69 -3.37 -7.71 -11.32
N ILE A 70 -3.44 -6.46 -10.89
CA ILE A 70 -4.67 -5.79 -10.51
C ILE A 70 -4.81 -4.46 -11.25
N GLU A 71 -6.04 -4.20 -11.68
CA GLU A 71 -6.46 -2.95 -12.28
C GLU A 71 -7.48 -2.29 -11.36
N PHE A 72 -7.30 -1.00 -11.11
CA PHE A 72 -8.19 -0.24 -10.25
C PHE A 72 -8.30 1.21 -10.72
N THR A 73 -9.43 1.83 -10.42
CA THR A 73 -9.65 3.25 -10.68
C THR A 73 -9.20 4.06 -9.47
N ALA A 74 -8.46 5.14 -9.70
CA ALA A 74 -8.09 6.11 -8.67
C ALA A 74 -8.65 7.50 -9.02
N TYR A 75 -9.00 8.26 -7.99
CA TYR A 75 -9.42 9.65 -8.11
C TYR A 75 -8.53 10.52 -7.24
N ASP A 76 -7.99 11.60 -7.80
CA ASP A 76 -7.11 12.52 -7.08
C ASP A 76 -7.47 13.98 -7.38
N HIS A 77 -7.47 14.82 -6.34
CA HIS A 77 -7.78 16.24 -6.45
C HIS A 77 -6.59 17.07 -6.95
N TYR A 78 -5.35 16.63 -6.72
CA TYR A 78 -4.15 17.46 -6.83
C TYR A 78 -3.19 17.00 -7.94
N GLY A 79 -3.72 16.42 -9.01
CA GLY A 79 -2.94 15.93 -10.14
C GLY A 79 -2.72 14.43 -10.07
N THR A 80 -1.51 13.97 -10.38
CA THR A 80 -1.20 12.54 -10.45
C THR A 80 -1.18 11.91 -9.04
N PRO A 81 -1.81 10.72 -8.84
CA PRO A 81 -1.84 10.06 -7.54
C PRO A 81 -0.45 9.81 -6.98
N GLN A 82 -0.19 10.27 -5.74
CA GLN A 82 1.16 10.23 -5.15
C GLN A 82 1.74 8.82 -5.04
N PHE A 83 0.91 7.79 -4.85
CA PHE A 83 1.38 6.40 -4.79
C PHE A 83 2.11 5.96 -6.07
N SER A 84 1.82 6.61 -7.21
CA SER A 84 2.44 6.30 -8.49
C SER A 84 3.89 6.78 -8.62
N LEU A 85 4.35 7.65 -7.73
CA LEU A 85 5.73 8.14 -7.71
C LEU A 85 6.71 7.12 -7.13
N TYR A 86 6.20 6.06 -6.52
CA TYR A 86 6.99 5.03 -5.85
C TYR A 86 6.95 3.73 -6.63
N GLU A 87 8.09 3.04 -6.69
CA GLU A 87 8.19 1.75 -7.38
C GLU A 87 7.36 0.68 -6.66
N HIS A 88 7.48 0.62 -5.33
CA HIS A 88 6.81 -0.36 -4.47
C HIS A 88 5.97 0.34 -3.40
N VAL A 89 4.74 -0.13 -3.21
CA VAL A 89 3.77 0.47 -2.28
C VAL A 89 2.96 -0.60 -1.57
N LEU A 90 2.65 -0.36 -0.29
CA LEU A 90 1.51 -0.99 0.37
C LEU A 90 0.28 -0.21 -0.09
N LEU A 91 -0.59 -0.84 -0.87
CA LEU A 91 -1.73 -0.18 -1.51
C LEU A 91 -3.05 -0.75 -0.98
N TYR A 92 -4.05 0.12 -0.87
CA TYR A 92 -5.37 -0.20 -0.34
C TYR A 92 -6.40 0.04 -1.43
N VAL A 93 -7.13 -1.01 -1.80
CA VAL A 93 -8.20 -0.94 -2.79
C VAL A 93 -9.49 -1.54 -2.23
N GLU A 94 -10.60 -1.12 -2.80
CA GLU A 94 -11.93 -1.51 -2.39
C GLU A 94 -12.74 -1.96 -3.60
N MET A 95 -13.41 -3.10 -3.46
CA MET A 95 -14.30 -3.65 -4.47
C MET A 95 -15.67 -2.96 -4.35
N HIS A 96 -16.08 -2.32 -5.43
CA HIS A 96 -17.41 -1.72 -5.59
C HIS A 96 -17.99 -2.16 -6.94
N ASN A 97 -19.13 -2.86 -6.92
CA ASN A 97 -19.82 -3.36 -8.12
C ASN A 97 -18.92 -4.14 -9.10
N GLY A 98 -18.02 -4.98 -8.57
CA GLY A 98 -17.13 -5.82 -9.39
C GLY A 98 -15.90 -5.09 -9.95
N GLN A 99 -15.65 -3.85 -9.54
CA GLN A 99 -14.47 -3.08 -9.91
C GLN A 99 -13.70 -2.64 -8.66
N TYR A 100 -12.38 -2.65 -8.74
CA TYR A 100 -11.54 -2.11 -7.68
C TYR A 100 -11.34 -0.60 -7.83
N PHE A 101 -11.41 0.09 -6.70
CA PHE A 101 -11.11 1.50 -6.56
C PHE A 101 -10.01 1.70 -5.53
N HIS A 102 -9.12 2.66 -5.77
CA HIS A 102 -8.15 3.07 -4.76
C HIS A 102 -8.88 3.65 -3.55
N SER A 103 -8.57 3.17 -2.35
CA SER A 103 -9.01 3.83 -1.13
C SER A 103 -8.25 5.16 -1.03
N LYS A 104 -8.96 6.26 -1.30
CA LYS A 104 -8.35 7.56 -1.65
C LYS A 104 -7.30 8.01 -0.61
N TYR A 105 -6.10 8.31 -1.12
CA TYR A 105 -4.88 8.67 -0.37
C TYR A 105 -4.31 7.60 0.57
N GLN A 106 -4.79 6.35 0.49
CA GLN A 106 -4.32 5.28 1.36
C GLN A 106 -3.26 4.46 0.64
N PHE A 107 -2.01 4.72 1.00
CA PHE A 107 -0.85 3.94 0.59
C PHE A 107 0.33 4.20 1.54
N SER A 108 1.33 3.33 1.51
CA SER A 108 2.64 3.58 2.13
C SER A 108 3.74 3.21 1.12
N PRO A 109 4.68 4.11 0.81
CA PRO A 109 5.89 3.75 0.06
C PRO A 109 6.67 2.66 0.79
N LEU A 110 7.16 1.67 0.05
CA LEU A 110 7.90 0.55 0.61
C LEU A 110 9.31 0.46 0.02
N TYR A 111 10.25 0.14 0.89
CA TYR A 111 11.66 -0.07 0.58
C TYR A 111 12.14 -1.34 1.28
N LYS A 112 13.16 -1.98 0.72
CA LYS A 112 13.79 -3.14 1.35
C LYS A 112 14.81 -2.70 2.38
N ASP A 113 14.79 -3.33 3.55
CA ASP A 113 15.89 -3.27 4.51
C ASP A 113 17.03 -4.23 4.12
N LYS A 114 18.15 -4.16 4.84
CA LYS A 114 19.32 -5.05 4.68
C LYS A 114 19.03 -6.54 4.85
N SER A 115 17.90 -6.89 5.45
CA SER A 115 17.45 -8.29 5.59
C SER A 115 16.48 -8.72 4.48
N GLY A 116 16.12 -7.82 3.57
CA GLY A 116 15.17 -8.06 2.50
C GLY A 116 13.70 -7.94 2.92
N LYS A 117 13.40 -7.36 4.08
CA LYS A 117 12.01 -7.09 4.53
C LYS A 117 11.52 -5.74 4.01
N TRP A 118 10.21 -5.65 3.76
CA TRP A 118 9.56 -4.40 3.36
C TRP A 118 9.31 -3.50 4.57
N ALA A 119 9.74 -2.24 4.47
CA ALA A 119 9.50 -1.20 5.46
C ALA A 119 9.18 0.14 4.78
N GLY A 120 8.40 0.97 5.46
CA GLY A 120 8.13 2.35 5.09
C GLY A 120 8.88 3.31 6.01
N THR A 121 9.04 4.56 5.57
CA THR A 121 9.61 5.61 6.41
C THR A 121 8.59 6.10 7.45
N TYR A 122 9.04 6.84 8.46
CA TYR A 122 8.14 7.43 9.46
C TYR A 122 7.07 8.34 8.82
N ALA A 123 5.80 8.06 9.10
CA ALA A 123 4.67 8.78 8.55
C ALA A 123 4.02 9.70 9.60
N SER A 124 4.48 10.95 9.71
CA SER A 124 3.97 11.92 10.70
C SER A 124 2.44 12.02 10.68
N TYR A 125 1.82 12.03 9.50
CA TYR A 125 0.36 12.14 9.36
C TYR A 125 -0.39 10.97 10.04
N ASP A 126 0.11 9.75 9.88
CA ASP A 126 -0.53 8.57 10.47
C ASP A 126 -0.37 8.60 12.00
N TYR A 127 0.78 9.03 12.52
CA TYR A 127 1.02 9.16 13.96
C TYR A 127 0.25 10.31 14.61
N GLU A 128 0.12 11.45 13.92
CA GLU A 128 -0.59 12.65 14.40
C GLU A 128 -2.12 12.51 14.29
N HIS A 129 -2.63 11.48 13.61
CA HIS A 129 -4.06 11.26 13.47
C HIS A 129 -4.75 11.14 14.84
N SER A 130 -5.92 11.77 14.99
CA SER A 130 -6.59 11.90 16.30
C SER A 130 -6.92 10.57 16.98
N TYR A 131 -7.18 9.52 16.19
CA TYR A 131 -7.42 8.16 16.68
C TYR A 131 -6.15 7.39 17.08
N ASN A 132 -4.96 7.89 16.72
CA ASN A 132 -3.67 7.24 16.97
C ASN A 132 -2.88 7.86 18.14
N LYS A 133 -3.43 8.86 18.84
CA LYS A 133 -2.75 9.58 19.93
C LYS A 133 -2.13 8.68 21.01
N ASN A 134 -2.75 7.53 21.29
CA ASN A 134 -2.31 6.58 22.30
C ASN A 134 -1.88 5.22 21.71
N MET A 135 -1.53 5.18 20.42
CA MET A 135 -1.16 3.93 19.74
C MET A 135 0.17 3.38 20.33
N PRO A 136 0.24 2.09 20.72
CA PRO A 136 1.47 1.51 21.26
C PRO A 136 2.54 1.22 20.19
N ILE A 137 2.22 1.38 18.90
CA ILE A 137 3.15 1.18 17.79
C ILE A 137 4.20 2.28 17.83
N LYS A 138 5.48 1.89 17.89
CA LYS A 138 6.60 2.83 17.88
C LYS A 138 7.45 2.57 16.65
N PRO A 139 7.92 3.62 15.96
CA PRO A 139 8.81 3.43 14.84
C PRO A 139 10.16 2.93 15.35
N VAL A 140 10.83 2.11 14.54
CA VAL A 140 12.14 1.53 14.84
C VAL A 140 13.18 2.05 13.86
N LYS A 141 14.47 1.96 14.23
CA LYS A 141 15.54 2.23 13.27
C LYS A 141 15.47 1.18 12.17
N ILE A 142 15.50 1.61 10.92
CA ILE A 142 15.51 0.73 9.76
C ILE A 142 16.81 0.94 9.02
N GLU A 143 17.58 -0.14 8.85
CA GLU A 143 18.73 -0.14 7.97
C GLU A 143 18.27 -0.47 6.55
N PHE A 144 17.84 0.56 5.82
CA PHE A 144 17.46 0.41 4.42
C PHE A 144 18.64 -0.06 3.55
N ASN A 145 18.35 -0.82 2.49
CA ASN A 145 19.36 -1.24 1.51
C ASN A 145 20.04 -0.03 0.87
N GLU A 146 19.23 0.96 0.51
CA GLU A 146 19.67 2.24 -0.05
C GLU A 146 19.19 3.39 0.84
N PRO A 147 19.95 4.49 0.96
CA PRO A 147 19.50 5.67 1.68
C PRO A 147 18.23 6.25 1.07
N ILE A 148 17.17 6.35 1.87
CA ILE A 148 15.91 6.97 1.44
C ILE A 148 15.95 8.45 1.81
N PHE A 149 15.81 9.32 0.82
CA PHE A 149 15.76 10.76 1.04
C PHE A 149 14.59 11.41 0.33
N HIS A 150 14.05 12.45 0.95
CA HIS A 150 13.05 13.34 0.38
C HIS A 150 13.70 14.68 0.05
N ASP A 151 13.42 15.18 -1.15
CA ASP A 151 13.79 16.54 -1.52
C ASP A 151 12.92 17.53 -0.73
N ILE A 152 13.57 18.43 0.01
CA ILE A 152 12.92 19.45 0.83
C ILE A 152 13.29 20.87 0.36
N SER A 153 13.81 21.01 -0.87
CA SER A 153 14.24 22.28 -1.47
C SER A 153 13.16 23.34 -1.45
N ASP A 154 11.91 22.93 -1.68
CA ASP A 154 10.76 23.82 -1.83
C ASP A 154 9.86 23.88 -0.57
N ILE A 155 10.34 23.30 0.54
CA ILE A 155 9.58 23.24 1.79
C ILE A 155 10.10 24.30 2.76
N ALA A 156 9.18 25.12 3.30
CA ALA A 156 9.51 26.10 4.32
C ALA A 156 10.07 25.42 5.59
N LYS A 157 11.05 26.05 6.25
CA LYS A 157 11.80 25.47 7.39
C LYS A 157 10.92 25.02 8.55
N ASP A 158 9.88 25.78 8.87
CA ASP A 158 8.89 25.48 9.90
C ASP A 158 8.08 24.21 9.57
N ARG A 159 7.79 23.99 8.29
CA ARG A 159 7.10 22.77 7.82
C ARG A 159 8.01 21.56 7.76
N ILE A 160 9.31 21.74 7.52
CA ILE A 160 10.30 20.64 7.53
C ILE A 160 10.32 19.95 8.88
N ALA A 161 10.35 20.70 10.00
CA ALA A 161 10.40 20.11 11.33
C ALA A 161 9.15 19.27 11.66
N LYS A 162 7.99 19.61 11.08
CA LYS A 162 6.75 18.86 11.25
C LYS A 162 6.67 17.63 10.32
N ALA A 163 7.04 17.80 9.05
CA ALA A 163 6.98 16.72 8.07
C ALA A 163 8.09 15.68 8.26
N PHE A 164 9.28 16.11 8.67
CA PHE A 164 10.47 15.28 8.83
C PHE A 164 11.12 15.47 10.22
N PRO A 165 10.41 15.13 11.32
CA PRO A 165 10.90 15.38 12.66
C PRO A 165 12.08 14.48 13.04
N ALA A 166 13.03 15.03 13.81
CA ALA A 166 14.01 14.23 14.53
C ALA A 166 13.32 13.45 15.67
N PRO A 167 13.76 12.23 16.02
CA PRO A 167 14.93 11.52 15.49
C PRO A 167 14.63 10.68 14.22
N TYR A 168 13.42 10.77 13.67
CA TYR A 168 12.97 9.86 12.61
C TYR A 168 13.57 10.17 11.24
N TYR A 169 13.90 11.44 11.02
CA TYR A 169 14.64 11.91 9.87
C TYR A 169 15.88 12.69 10.31
N ARG A 170 16.93 12.61 9.48
CA ARG A 170 18.13 13.44 9.56
C ARG A 170 18.13 14.41 8.39
N VAL A 171 18.11 15.71 8.67
CA VAL A 171 18.13 16.75 7.64
C VAL A 171 19.57 17.14 7.31
N GLU A 172 19.94 17.03 6.03
CA GLU A 172 21.24 17.44 5.50
C GLU A 172 21.04 18.28 4.23
N GLY A 173 21.32 19.58 4.33
CA GLY A 173 21.10 20.53 3.23
C GLY A 173 19.64 20.54 2.79
N LYS A 174 19.39 20.14 1.53
CA LYS A 174 18.05 20.08 0.92
C LYS A 174 17.45 18.67 0.93
N LYS A 175 17.95 17.78 1.79
CA LYS A 175 17.47 16.39 1.90
C LYS A 175 17.03 16.07 3.32
N ALA A 176 15.86 15.46 3.45
CA ALA A 176 15.46 14.75 4.66
C ALA A 176 15.70 13.25 4.46
N ILE A 177 16.65 12.68 5.21
CA ILE A 177 17.06 11.28 5.10
C ILE A 177 16.34 10.47 6.17
N ALA A 178 15.67 9.39 5.77
CA ALA A 178 14.93 8.53 6.69
C ALA A 178 15.88 7.72 7.57
N VAL A 179 15.60 7.67 8.87
CA VAL A 179 16.35 6.91 9.88
C VAL A 179 15.46 5.88 10.58
N TYR A 180 14.20 6.23 10.81
CA TYR A 180 13.21 5.36 11.43
C TYR A 180 12.03 5.11 10.50
N GLY A 181 11.33 4.02 10.77
CA GLY A 181 10.17 3.59 10.03
C GLY A 181 9.41 2.48 10.72
N ASN A 182 8.55 1.82 9.95
CA ASN A 182 7.70 0.74 10.39
C ASN A 182 7.66 -0.36 9.34
N TYR A 183 7.50 -1.61 9.79
CA TYR A 183 7.27 -2.73 8.89
C TYR A 183 5.80 -2.79 8.46
N VAL A 184 5.51 -3.56 7.42
CA VAL A 184 4.19 -3.63 6.76
C VAL A 184 3.01 -3.78 7.73
N ASP A 185 3.13 -4.64 8.74
CA ASP A 185 2.05 -4.85 9.71
C ASP A 185 1.71 -3.58 10.51
N GLU A 186 2.73 -2.88 10.97
CA GLU A 186 2.58 -1.65 11.74
C GLU A 186 2.07 -0.50 10.87
N LEU A 187 2.55 -0.38 9.63
CA LEU A 187 2.04 0.57 8.65
C LEU A 187 0.54 0.36 8.40
N PHE A 188 0.12 -0.90 8.24
CA PHE A 188 -1.30 -1.21 8.10
C PHE A 188 -2.08 -0.83 9.34
N ARG A 189 -1.62 -1.23 10.52
CA ARG A 189 -2.32 -0.97 11.78
C ARG A 189 -2.45 0.52 12.07
N LEU A 190 -1.44 1.33 11.76
CA LEU A 190 -1.52 2.80 11.89
C LEU A 190 -2.65 3.40 11.04
N LYS A 191 -2.79 2.96 9.78
CA LYS A 191 -3.89 3.40 8.92
C LYS A 191 -5.23 2.84 9.38
N GLN A 192 -5.26 1.56 9.78
CA GLN A 192 -6.45 0.87 10.27
C GLN A 192 -7.02 1.57 11.49
N SER A 193 -6.22 1.82 12.52
CA SER A 193 -6.67 2.52 13.74
C SER A 193 -6.92 4.01 13.53
N GLY A 194 -6.28 4.60 12.51
CA GLY A 194 -6.36 6.01 12.18
C GLY A 194 -7.47 6.32 11.18
N VAL A 195 -7.05 6.71 9.98
CA VAL A 195 -7.91 7.25 8.92
C VAL A 195 -8.95 6.24 8.42
N LEU A 196 -8.63 4.95 8.34
CA LEU A 196 -9.57 3.93 7.88
C LEU A 196 -10.70 3.75 8.89
N LYS A 197 -10.39 3.66 10.19
CA LYS A 197 -11.40 3.66 11.26
C LYS A 197 -12.29 4.89 11.23
N ALA A 198 -11.72 6.08 11.02
CA ALA A 198 -12.50 7.32 10.93
C ALA A 198 -13.47 7.35 9.74
N ARG A 199 -13.19 6.59 8.68
CA ARG A 199 -14.05 6.44 7.50
C ARG A 199 -15.06 5.29 7.61
N GLY A 200 -14.92 4.43 8.62
CA GLY A 200 -15.72 3.21 8.73
C GLY A 200 -15.19 2.02 7.93
N ASP A 201 -13.95 2.10 7.43
CA ASP A 201 -13.31 1.07 6.62
C ASP A 201 -12.51 0.10 7.51
N PHE A 202 -12.41 -1.17 7.08
CA PHE A 202 -11.62 -2.21 7.76
C PHE A 202 -11.90 -2.39 9.27
N GLN A 203 -13.17 -2.29 9.67
CA GLN A 203 -13.65 -2.57 11.03
C GLN A 203 -13.72 -4.07 11.35
#